data_AF-A0AAJ6PCF9-F1
#
_entry.id   AF-A0AAJ6PCF9-F1
#
_cell.length_a   1.000
_cell.length_b   1.000
_cell.length_c   1.000
_cell.angle_alpha   90.00
_cell.angle_beta   90.00
_cell.angle_gamma   90.00
#
_symmetry.space_group_name_H-M   'P 1'
#
loop_
_entity.id
_entity.type
_entity.pdbx_description
1 polymer ?
#
loop_
_entity_poly.entity_id
_entity_poly.type
_entity_poly.pdbx_seq_one_letter_code
_entity_poly.pdbx_strand_id
1 'polypeptide(L)'
;MGSLLHINTPAKAQEFETRNIINQASYTYTDPATTYKYLGISAQVDLNTNILIDPLGQILGCAGIVLPNYTGFSVSLYEPNPGDTTKTELGQLVSLTRTELPDIPNNKIPGGKTPNIENSNPYFLTNNPAGAYNFLLDRNNGQTNPGKTYIFVVNPPSNSIYKQRRIKIQILDSTGTQGNDIVRYVATSLDGQPINLTGQTRVESSIVLVPNAEVVGLQLLAFQFTTNMCQANQLQIIKTGDRAAAEPGDTVIYRLSIKNLADIGLNNVVITDNLPLGFNFSSKTVRGELDGQPVAIISERNGSTVTFRTDITIPTEKVLNIAYAAQLTADALRGTGRNSAIANALRVDNGFSIKDGPATHQLKIRPGIVSDCGTIIGRVFVDKNFDGEQQSGEPGIPNAVIYTEDGNRITTDPNGLFSLANALPGNHTGVLDLSSVPGYTLAPNHKFRERNSQSRLVRLEPGGLVRMNFAVTPTFQEQGK
;
A
#
# COMPACT_ATOMS: atom_id res chain seq x y z
N MET A 1 -6.12 -83.00 -53.34
CA MET A 1 -7.03 -82.09 -52.61
C MET A 1 -6.23 -80.90 -52.12
N GLY A 2 -6.72 -79.68 -52.34
CA GLY A 2 -6.22 -78.46 -51.68
C GLY A 2 -5.47 -77.47 -52.59
N SER A 3 -6.21 -76.74 -53.44
CA SER A 3 -5.73 -75.55 -54.15
C SER A 3 -6.19 -74.29 -53.39
N LEU A 4 -5.27 -73.37 -53.11
CA LEU A 4 -5.52 -72.08 -52.45
C LEU A 4 -5.76 -71.00 -53.51
N LEU A 5 -7.00 -70.50 -53.58
CA LEU A 5 -7.39 -69.35 -54.41
C LEU A 5 -7.53 -68.11 -53.52
N HIS A 6 -6.64 -67.13 -53.73
CA HIS A 6 -6.81 -65.75 -53.27
C HIS A 6 -7.87 -65.05 -54.13
N ILE A 7 -8.86 -64.44 -53.49
CA ILE A 7 -9.81 -63.52 -54.12
C ILE A 7 -9.64 -62.15 -53.46
N ASN A 8 -9.16 -61.17 -54.23
CA ASN A 8 -9.21 -59.76 -53.89
C ASN A 8 -10.57 -59.19 -54.32
N THR A 9 -11.31 -58.59 -53.40
CA THR A 9 -12.46 -57.72 -53.71
C THR A 9 -12.06 -56.25 -53.56
N PRO A 10 -12.34 -55.38 -54.54
CA PRO A 10 -12.15 -53.94 -54.38
C PRO A 10 -13.35 -53.34 -53.66
N ALA A 11 -13.15 -52.76 -52.48
CA ALA A 11 -14.17 -51.96 -51.82
C ALA A 11 -14.27 -50.59 -52.52
N LYS A 12 -15.43 -50.29 -53.11
CA LYS A 12 -15.81 -48.93 -53.51
C LYS A 12 -15.93 -48.07 -52.25
N ALA A 13 -15.30 -46.90 -52.27
CA ALA A 13 -15.49 -45.87 -51.25
C ALA A 13 -16.95 -45.38 -51.27
N GLN A 14 -17.55 -45.32 -50.09
CA GLN A 14 -18.88 -44.79 -49.85
C GLN A 14 -18.79 -43.26 -49.75
N GLU A 15 -19.48 -42.54 -50.62
CA GLU A 15 -19.62 -41.08 -50.54
C GLU A 15 -20.30 -40.72 -49.21
N PHE A 16 -19.63 -39.91 -48.40
CA PHE A 16 -20.19 -39.33 -47.18
C PHE A 16 -21.09 -38.13 -47.57
N GLU A 17 -22.41 -38.30 -47.45
CA GLU A 17 -23.34 -37.16 -47.40
C GLU A 17 -23.18 -36.45 -46.04
N THR A 18 -22.69 -35.21 -46.05
CA THR A 18 -22.71 -34.33 -44.88
C THR A 18 -24.13 -33.83 -44.63
N ARG A 19 -24.77 -34.32 -43.57
CA ARG A 19 -26.03 -33.72 -43.08
C ARG A 19 -25.71 -32.51 -42.21
N ASN A 20 -26.07 -31.32 -42.70
CA ASN A 20 -26.07 -30.09 -41.90
C ASN A 20 -27.21 -30.16 -40.87
N ILE A 21 -26.87 -30.13 -39.58
CA ILE A 21 -27.85 -29.97 -38.50
C ILE A 21 -27.99 -28.46 -38.23
N ILE A 22 -29.18 -27.92 -38.48
CA ILE A 22 -29.52 -26.51 -38.24
C ILE A 22 -30.34 -26.44 -36.95
N ASN A 23 -29.81 -25.77 -35.92
CA ASN A 23 -30.54 -25.50 -34.67
C ASN A 23 -30.99 -24.03 -34.67
N GLN A 24 -32.21 -23.78 -35.15
CA GLN A 24 -32.87 -22.47 -35.10
C GLN A 24 -34.24 -22.60 -34.44
N ALA A 25 -34.58 -21.63 -33.60
CA ALA A 25 -35.93 -21.46 -33.07
C ALA A 25 -36.62 -20.29 -33.77
N SER A 26 -37.87 -20.47 -34.19
CA SER A 26 -38.69 -19.40 -34.80
C SER A 26 -39.83 -19.00 -33.86
N TYR A 27 -40.17 -17.72 -33.82
CA TYR A 27 -41.43 -17.25 -33.23
C TYR A 27 -42.28 -16.50 -34.25
N THR A 28 -43.58 -16.50 -34.02
CA THR A 28 -44.54 -15.72 -34.78
C THR A 28 -45.50 -15.05 -33.81
N TYR A 29 -45.60 -13.73 -33.92
CA TYR A 29 -46.54 -12.92 -33.15
C TYR A 29 -47.42 -12.14 -34.12
N THR A 30 -48.74 -12.26 -33.98
CA THR A 30 -49.70 -11.50 -34.79
C THR A 30 -50.29 -10.41 -33.92
N ASP A 31 -50.10 -9.15 -34.31
CA ASP A 31 -50.74 -8.03 -33.63
C ASP A 31 -52.26 -8.08 -33.88
N PRO A 32 -53.10 -8.22 -32.83
CA PRO A 32 -54.55 -8.37 -32.98
C PRO A 32 -55.24 -7.12 -33.57
N ALA A 33 -54.61 -5.94 -33.45
CA ALA A 33 -55.22 -4.67 -33.88
C ALA A 33 -54.96 -4.37 -35.35
N THR A 34 -53.79 -4.76 -35.86
CA THR A 34 -53.34 -4.43 -37.23
C THR A 34 -53.29 -5.63 -38.15
N THR A 35 -53.53 -6.85 -37.62
CA THR A 35 -53.35 -8.16 -38.29
C THR A 35 -51.94 -8.40 -38.86
N TYR A 36 -51.00 -7.53 -38.53
CA TYR A 36 -49.62 -7.63 -39.00
C TYR A 36 -48.89 -8.74 -38.25
N LYS A 37 -48.17 -9.58 -39.00
CA LYS A 37 -47.41 -10.71 -38.46
C LYS A 37 -45.94 -10.36 -38.34
N TYR A 38 -45.43 -10.43 -37.12
CA TYR A 38 -44.01 -10.37 -36.82
C TYR A 38 -43.46 -11.80 -36.79
N LEU A 39 -42.55 -12.11 -37.71
CA LEU A 39 -41.75 -13.32 -37.65
C LEU A 39 -40.32 -12.97 -37.24
N GLY A 40 -39.75 -13.80 -36.37
CA GLY A 40 -38.33 -13.76 -36.05
C GLY A 40 -37.76 -15.17 -35.94
N ILE A 41 -36.51 -15.32 -36.34
CA ILE A 41 -35.71 -16.53 -36.18
C ILE A 41 -34.52 -16.20 -35.29
N SER A 42 -34.15 -17.11 -34.39
CA SER A 42 -32.89 -17.02 -33.65
C SER A 42 -31.71 -17.08 -34.63
N ALA A 43 -30.56 -16.49 -34.28
CA ALA A 43 -29.36 -16.59 -35.10
C ALA A 43 -28.99 -18.08 -35.33
N GLN A 44 -28.60 -18.40 -36.56
CA GLN A 44 -28.09 -19.73 -36.94
C GLN A 44 -26.69 -19.92 -36.33
N VAL A 45 -26.46 -21.04 -35.64
CA VAL A 45 -25.10 -21.49 -35.32
C VAL A 45 -24.64 -22.37 -36.48
N ASP A 46 -23.75 -21.84 -37.32
CA ASP A 46 -23.16 -22.59 -38.44
C ASP A 46 -22.04 -23.51 -37.95
N LEU A 47 -22.06 -24.78 -38.37
CA LEU A 47 -21.08 -25.82 -38.04
C LEU A 47 -20.14 -26.16 -39.22
N ASN A 48 -19.72 -25.18 -40.02
CA ASN A 48 -18.81 -25.39 -41.16
C ASN A 48 -17.36 -24.89 -40.92
N THR A 49 -16.49 -25.84 -40.57
CA THR A 49 -15.11 -26.18 -41.06
C THR A 49 -14.12 -25.10 -41.56
N ASN A 50 -14.28 -23.85 -41.16
CA ASN A 50 -13.62 -22.64 -41.68
C ASN A 50 -12.63 -21.79 -40.86
N ILE A 51 -12.37 -21.96 -39.56
CA ILE A 51 -11.72 -20.83 -38.84
C ILE A 51 -10.81 -21.26 -37.67
N LEU A 52 -9.57 -20.74 -37.73
CA LEU A 52 -8.65 -20.60 -36.59
C LEU A 52 -9.39 -19.99 -35.38
N ILE A 53 -9.48 -20.73 -34.28
CA ILE A 53 -9.95 -20.17 -33.00
C ILE A 53 -8.73 -19.65 -32.26
N ASP A 54 -8.73 -18.37 -31.89
CA ASP A 54 -7.87 -17.75 -30.87
C ASP A 54 -8.61 -16.49 -30.34
N PRO A 55 -8.18 -15.83 -29.24
CA PRO A 55 -6.98 -15.02 -29.41
C PRO A 55 -6.05 -15.02 -28.20
N LEU A 56 -4.75 -15.16 -28.46
CA LEU A 56 -3.73 -14.20 -28.08
C LEU A 56 -4.06 -13.45 -26.78
N GLY A 57 -3.40 -13.83 -25.70
CA GLY A 57 -3.25 -12.89 -24.60
C GLY A 57 -2.51 -11.66 -25.13
N GLN A 58 -3.00 -10.47 -24.82
CA GLN A 58 -2.37 -9.24 -25.29
C GLN A 58 -2.04 -8.38 -24.08
N ILE A 59 -0.75 -8.12 -23.90
CA ILE A 59 -0.30 -7.16 -22.90
C ILE A 59 -0.66 -5.78 -23.42
N LEU A 60 -1.53 -5.05 -22.72
CA LEU A 60 -1.92 -3.69 -23.09
C LEU A 60 -1.32 -2.70 -22.09
N GLY A 61 -1.23 -1.43 -22.48
CA GLY A 61 -0.99 -0.33 -21.56
C GLY A 61 -2.22 -0.05 -20.69
N CYS A 62 -2.06 0.84 -19.71
CA CYS A 62 -3.14 1.10 -18.76
C CYS A 62 -4.41 1.73 -19.33
N ALA A 63 -4.33 2.37 -20.49
CA ALA A 63 -5.51 2.86 -21.22
C ALA A 63 -6.22 1.77 -22.05
N GLY A 64 -5.77 0.50 -22.00
CA GLY A 64 -6.34 -0.57 -22.82
C GLY A 64 -5.92 -0.52 -24.29
N ILE A 65 -4.84 0.19 -24.59
CA ILE A 65 -4.23 0.29 -25.93
C ILE A 65 -2.87 -0.40 -25.94
N VAL A 66 -2.39 -0.79 -27.11
CA VAL A 66 -1.05 -1.40 -27.26
C VAL A 66 0.05 -0.45 -26.77
N LEU A 67 1.10 -1.01 -26.18
CA LEU A 67 2.29 -0.25 -25.81
C LEU A 67 3.02 0.22 -27.07
N PRO A 68 3.74 1.36 -27.01
CA PRO A 68 4.52 1.84 -28.14
C PRO A 68 5.60 0.86 -28.60
N ASN A 69 6.13 0.03 -27.69
CA ASN A 69 7.16 -0.96 -27.99
C ASN A 69 7.16 -2.10 -26.95
N TYR A 70 7.24 -3.34 -27.43
CA TYR A 70 7.35 -4.57 -26.63
C TYR A 70 8.76 -5.21 -26.64
N THR A 71 9.74 -4.60 -27.31
CA THR A 71 11.12 -5.11 -27.31
C THR A 71 11.65 -5.28 -25.89
N GLY A 72 12.12 -6.49 -25.58
CA GLY A 72 12.65 -6.84 -24.27
C GLY A 72 11.60 -7.24 -23.23
N PHE A 73 10.30 -7.20 -23.57
CA PHE A 73 9.28 -7.82 -22.73
C PHE A 73 9.27 -9.33 -22.89
N SER A 74 8.97 -10.04 -21.80
CA SER A 74 8.64 -11.46 -21.84
C SER A 74 7.45 -11.79 -20.97
N VAL A 75 6.76 -12.87 -21.31
CA VAL A 75 5.74 -13.50 -20.49
C VAL A 75 6.21 -14.89 -20.09
N SER A 76 5.82 -15.36 -18.92
CA SER A 76 6.26 -16.65 -18.41
C SER A 76 5.21 -17.26 -17.50
N LEU A 77 5.15 -18.58 -17.48
CA LEU A 77 4.32 -19.34 -16.56
C LEU A 77 5.21 -20.07 -15.54
N TYR A 78 4.98 -19.84 -14.26
CA TYR A 78 5.68 -20.50 -13.15
C TYR A 78 4.74 -21.41 -12.38
N GLU A 79 5.27 -22.52 -11.87
CA GLU A 79 4.69 -23.23 -10.75
C GLU A 79 4.87 -22.38 -9.48
N PRO A 80 3.91 -22.36 -8.54
CA PRO A 80 4.11 -21.74 -7.23
C PRO A 80 5.24 -22.45 -6.48
N ASN A 81 5.96 -21.70 -5.65
CA ASN A 81 6.97 -22.27 -4.76
C ASN A 81 6.32 -23.35 -3.86
N PRO A 82 6.82 -24.61 -3.86
CA PRO A 82 6.26 -25.68 -3.03
C PRO A 82 6.27 -25.39 -1.52
N GLY A 83 7.20 -24.55 -1.06
CA GLY A 83 7.30 -24.12 0.34
C GLY A 83 6.34 -23.00 0.72
N ASP A 84 5.63 -22.40 -0.25
CA ASP A 84 4.70 -21.31 -0.01
C ASP A 84 3.24 -21.82 0.00
N THR A 85 2.65 -21.82 1.20
CA THR A 85 1.26 -22.23 1.42
C THR A 85 0.24 -21.31 0.75
N THR A 86 0.60 -20.04 0.51
CA THR A 86 -0.26 -19.06 -0.14
C THR A 86 -0.23 -19.19 -1.67
N LYS A 87 0.75 -19.90 -2.21
CA LYS A 87 0.99 -20.10 -3.65
C LYS A 87 1.09 -18.78 -4.41
N THR A 88 1.82 -17.81 -3.87
CA THR A 88 2.07 -16.49 -4.45
C THR A 88 3.53 -16.27 -4.84
N GLU A 89 4.45 -17.03 -4.25
CA GLU A 89 5.88 -16.97 -4.57
C GLU A 89 6.23 -17.80 -5.80
N LEU A 90 7.18 -17.30 -6.60
CA LEU A 90 7.62 -17.96 -7.82
C LEU A 90 8.44 -19.21 -7.49
N GLY A 91 8.04 -20.34 -8.06
CA GLY A 91 8.80 -21.58 -8.08
C GLY A 91 9.58 -21.74 -9.39
N GLN A 92 9.52 -22.94 -9.96
CA GLN A 92 10.17 -23.25 -11.25
C GLN A 92 9.28 -22.84 -12.42
N LEU A 93 9.89 -22.63 -13.60
CA LEU A 93 9.13 -22.45 -14.84
C LEU A 93 8.32 -23.71 -15.14
N VAL A 94 7.09 -23.53 -15.60
CA VAL A 94 6.25 -24.64 -16.07
C VAL A 94 6.92 -25.27 -17.29
N SER A 95 7.16 -26.58 -17.21
CA SER A 95 7.67 -27.38 -18.32
C SER A 95 6.56 -27.63 -19.33
N LEU A 96 6.53 -26.84 -20.41
CA LEU A 96 5.53 -26.93 -21.47
C LEU A 96 5.92 -27.95 -22.55
N THR A 97 4.93 -28.66 -23.10
CA THR A 97 5.12 -29.57 -24.25
C THR A 97 5.49 -28.75 -25.48
N ARG A 98 6.66 -29.01 -26.08
CA ARG A 98 7.10 -28.31 -27.29
C ARG A 98 6.19 -28.63 -28.47
N THR A 99 6.03 -27.64 -29.35
CA THR A 99 5.22 -27.72 -30.57
C THR A 99 6.01 -27.22 -31.78
N GLU A 100 5.48 -27.43 -32.99
CA GLU A 100 6.10 -26.96 -34.24
C GLU A 100 5.07 -26.46 -35.26
N LEU A 101 5.45 -25.56 -36.17
CA LEU A 101 4.57 -25.13 -37.25
C LEU A 101 5.38 -24.88 -38.54
N PRO A 102 5.07 -25.54 -39.67
CA PRO A 102 3.96 -26.49 -39.89
C PRO A 102 4.16 -27.84 -39.18
N ASP A 103 3.06 -28.54 -38.90
CA ASP A 103 3.05 -29.87 -38.27
C ASP A 103 3.66 -30.92 -39.22
N ILE A 104 4.70 -31.63 -38.78
CA ILE A 104 5.37 -32.67 -39.56
C ILE A 104 4.77 -34.03 -39.19
N PRO A 105 4.10 -34.73 -40.13
CA PRO A 105 3.47 -36.01 -39.82
C PRO A 105 4.44 -37.04 -39.23
N ASN A 106 3.99 -37.76 -38.20
CA ASN A 106 4.67 -38.91 -37.56
C ASN A 106 5.93 -38.61 -36.71
N ASN A 107 6.23 -37.37 -36.37
CA ASN A 107 7.39 -37.04 -35.50
C ASN A 107 7.05 -36.94 -33.99
N LYS A 108 5.78 -37.14 -33.62
CA LYS A 108 5.26 -37.05 -32.24
C LYS A 108 5.39 -35.65 -31.59
N ILE A 109 5.63 -34.60 -32.38
CA ILE A 109 5.60 -33.22 -31.92
C ILE A 109 4.27 -32.63 -32.41
N PRO A 110 3.42 -32.08 -31.53
CA PRO A 110 2.17 -31.48 -31.96
C PRO A 110 2.35 -30.16 -32.73
N GLY A 111 1.42 -29.87 -33.65
CA GLY A 111 1.30 -28.57 -34.29
C GLY A 111 1.14 -27.40 -33.30
N GLY A 112 1.93 -26.35 -33.47
CA GLY A 112 1.95 -25.14 -32.65
C GLY A 112 1.03 -24.04 -33.17
N LYS A 113 0.92 -22.94 -32.40
CA LYS A 113 0.10 -21.78 -32.76
C LYS A 113 0.90 -20.48 -32.62
N THR A 114 0.75 -19.57 -33.59
CA THR A 114 1.30 -18.22 -33.48
C THR A 114 0.66 -17.46 -32.30
N PRO A 115 1.39 -16.57 -31.61
CA PRO A 115 2.75 -16.13 -31.93
C PRO A 115 3.87 -16.95 -31.24
N ASN A 116 3.55 -17.82 -30.29
CA ASN A 116 4.48 -18.75 -29.62
C ASN A 116 4.42 -20.15 -30.23
N ILE A 117 4.93 -20.30 -31.46
CA ILE A 117 4.80 -21.55 -32.24
C ILE A 117 5.51 -22.74 -31.61
N GLU A 118 6.58 -22.50 -30.84
CA GLU A 118 7.37 -23.57 -30.19
C GLU A 118 6.90 -23.86 -28.76
N ASN A 119 5.86 -23.16 -28.30
CA ASN A 119 5.37 -23.19 -26.92
C ASN A 119 6.50 -22.90 -25.90
N SER A 120 7.40 -21.98 -26.24
CA SER A 120 8.54 -21.56 -25.43
C SER A 120 8.09 -20.86 -24.16
N ASN A 121 8.70 -21.18 -23.02
CA ASN A 121 8.48 -20.52 -21.73
C ASN A 121 9.83 -20.28 -21.03
N PRO A 122 10.29 -19.03 -20.87
CA PRO A 122 9.64 -17.76 -21.21
C PRO A 122 9.37 -17.55 -22.70
N TYR A 123 8.34 -16.77 -23.02
CA TYR A 123 8.07 -16.28 -24.37
C TYR A 123 8.37 -14.79 -24.45
N PHE A 124 9.19 -14.36 -25.41
CA PHE A 124 9.51 -12.95 -25.62
C PHE A 124 8.51 -12.31 -26.57
N LEU A 125 7.93 -11.18 -26.17
CA LEU A 125 6.89 -10.49 -26.94
C LEU A 125 7.49 -9.79 -28.16
N THR A 126 6.67 -9.63 -29.19
CA THR A 126 7.05 -8.90 -30.40
C THR A 126 6.13 -7.70 -30.63
N ASN A 127 6.52 -6.83 -31.56
CA ASN A 127 5.69 -5.71 -32.01
C ASN A 127 4.74 -6.11 -33.14
N ASN A 128 4.81 -7.34 -33.64
CA ASN A 128 3.93 -7.85 -34.68
C ASN A 128 3.78 -9.39 -34.58
N PRO A 129 2.67 -9.89 -33.99
CA PRO A 129 1.55 -9.14 -33.41
C PRO A 129 1.93 -8.45 -32.09
N ALA A 130 1.60 -7.16 -31.96
CA ALA A 130 2.01 -6.31 -30.85
C ALA A 130 1.52 -6.82 -29.49
N GLY A 131 2.47 -7.18 -28.61
CA GLY A 131 2.21 -7.55 -27.22
C GLY A 131 1.47 -8.87 -27.04
N ALA A 132 1.36 -9.65 -28.10
CA ALA A 132 0.50 -10.81 -28.14
C ALA A 132 1.27 -12.10 -27.81
N TYR A 133 0.64 -13.06 -27.13
CA TYR A 133 1.26 -14.32 -26.69
C TYR A 133 0.25 -15.45 -26.53
N ASN A 134 0.76 -16.67 -26.47
CA ASN A 134 0.00 -17.88 -26.12
C ASN A 134 0.89 -18.90 -25.40
N PHE A 135 0.26 -19.71 -24.55
CA PHE A 135 0.87 -20.89 -23.90
C PHE A 135 -0.09 -22.07 -24.05
N LEU A 136 0.41 -23.20 -24.53
CA LEU A 136 -0.35 -24.42 -24.72
C LEU A 136 -0.06 -25.37 -23.55
N LEU A 137 -1.06 -25.65 -22.70
CA LEU A 137 -0.91 -26.69 -21.67
C LEU A 137 -1.22 -28.07 -22.24
N ASP A 138 -0.68 -29.07 -21.56
CA ASP A 138 -0.87 -30.48 -21.87
C ASP A 138 -1.67 -31.18 -20.76
N ARG A 139 -2.89 -31.60 -21.11
CA ARG A 139 -3.78 -32.35 -20.21
C ARG A 139 -3.20 -33.71 -19.83
N ASN A 140 -2.45 -34.37 -20.72
CA ASN A 140 -1.86 -35.68 -20.43
C ASN A 140 -0.80 -35.58 -19.33
N ASN A 141 -0.18 -34.40 -19.19
CA ASN A 141 0.74 -34.07 -18.11
C ASN A 141 0.04 -33.49 -16.87
N GLY A 142 -1.30 -33.51 -16.84
CA GLY A 142 -2.11 -33.04 -15.73
C GLY A 142 -2.07 -31.54 -15.50
N GLN A 143 -1.66 -30.74 -16.49
CA GLN A 143 -1.49 -29.29 -16.36
C GLN A 143 -2.83 -28.54 -16.23
N THR A 144 -3.93 -29.16 -16.64
CA THR A 144 -5.29 -28.60 -16.51
C THR A 144 -6.16 -29.31 -15.48
N ASN A 145 -5.54 -30.11 -14.60
CA ASN A 145 -6.29 -30.76 -13.54
C ASN A 145 -6.88 -29.72 -12.57
N PRO A 146 -8.14 -29.88 -12.11
CA PRO A 146 -8.72 -29.06 -11.06
C PRO A 146 -7.77 -28.90 -9.86
N GLY A 147 -7.62 -27.67 -9.38
CA GLY A 147 -6.71 -27.31 -8.28
C GLY A 147 -5.27 -27.00 -8.69
N LYS A 148 -4.88 -27.26 -9.95
CA LYS A 148 -3.59 -26.78 -10.48
C LYS A 148 -3.53 -25.26 -10.41
N THR A 149 -2.35 -24.76 -10.05
CA THR A 149 -2.13 -23.33 -9.81
C THR A 149 -0.86 -22.92 -10.55
N TYR A 150 -0.90 -21.76 -11.20
CA TYR A 150 0.22 -21.15 -11.90
C TYR A 150 0.38 -19.70 -11.47
N ILE A 151 1.59 -19.16 -11.68
CA ILE A 151 1.85 -17.73 -11.59
C ILE A 151 2.29 -17.26 -12.97
N PHE A 152 1.42 -16.50 -13.63
CA PHE A 152 1.73 -15.82 -14.87
C PHE A 152 2.47 -14.52 -14.57
N VAL A 153 3.60 -14.33 -15.22
CA VAL A 153 4.50 -13.20 -14.99
C VAL A 153 4.69 -12.44 -16.29
N VAL A 154 4.47 -11.13 -16.26
CA VAL A 154 4.84 -10.21 -17.34
C VAL A 154 6.09 -9.45 -16.90
N ASN A 155 7.19 -9.67 -17.60
CA ASN A 155 8.48 -9.05 -17.34
C ASN A 155 8.74 -7.92 -18.35
N PRO A 156 8.75 -6.65 -17.92
CA PRO A 156 9.28 -5.57 -18.74
C PRO A 156 10.82 -5.61 -18.77
N PRO A 157 11.48 -4.95 -19.74
CA PRO A 157 12.93 -4.83 -19.76
C PRO A 157 13.46 -4.06 -18.54
N SER A 158 14.71 -4.31 -18.14
CA SER A 158 15.31 -3.79 -16.88
C SER A 158 15.27 -2.27 -16.71
N ASN A 159 15.25 -1.50 -17.80
CA ASN A 159 15.22 -0.02 -17.78
C ASN A 159 13.83 0.55 -18.10
N SER A 160 12.78 -0.24 -17.92
CA SER A 160 11.39 0.14 -18.22
C SER A 160 10.74 0.98 -17.12
N ILE A 161 9.81 1.86 -17.52
CA ILE A 161 8.92 2.59 -16.60
C ILE A 161 7.80 1.70 -16.01
N TYR A 162 7.62 0.50 -16.57
CA TYR A 162 6.64 -0.48 -16.12
C TYR A 162 7.25 -1.45 -15.11
N LYS A 163 6.45 -1.93 -14.16
CA LYS A 163 6.85 -2.96 -13.19
C LYS A 163 6.43 -4.35 -13.64
N GLN A 164 7.16 -5.37 -13.17
CA GLN A 164 6.76 -6.77 -13.35
C GLN A 164 5.34 -6.97 -12.80
N ARG A 165 4.49 -7.63 -13.59
CA ARG A 165 3.14 -8.05 -13.16
C ARG A 165 3.15 -9.51 -12.76
N ARG A 166 2.42 -9.87 -11.71
CA ARG A 166 2.25 -11.27 -11.28
C ARG A 166 0.77 -11.60 -11.06
N ILE A 167 0.32 -12.68 -11.68
CA ILE A 167 -1.08 -13.10 -11.66
C ILE A 167 -1.14 -14.57 -11.32
N LYS A 168 -1.75 -14.87 -10.18
CA LYS A 168 -2.05 -16.23 -9.78
C LYS A 168 -3.24 -16.74 -10.56
N ILE A 169 -3.10 -17.93 -11.13
CA ILE A 169 -4.11 -18.59 -11.93
C ILE A 169 -4.40 -19.93 -11.28
N GLN A 170 -5.66 -20.22 -10.98
CA GLN A 170 -6.07 -21.49 -10.42
C GLN A 170 -7.13 -22.11 -11.31
N ILE A 171 -6.88 -23.36 -11.72
CA ILE A 171 -7.84 -24.16 -12.46
C ILE A 171 -8.93 -24.63 -11.49
N LEU A 172 -10.18 -24.29 -11.81
CA LEU A 172 -11.34 -24.65 -11.00
C LEU A 172 -11.91 -25.98 -11.46
N ASP A 173 -12.27 -26.06 -12.75
CA ASP A 173 -12.91 -27.23 -13.34
C ASP A 173 -12.31 -27.49 -14.73
N SER A 174 -12.28 -28.76 -15.12
CA SER A 174 -11.98 -29.18 -16.50
C SER A 174 -13.03 -30.21 -16.89
N THR A 175 -13.94 -29.85 -17.80
CA THR A 175 -15.01 -30.72 -18.30
C THR A 175 -14.79 -31.04 -19.78
N GLY A 176 -15.47 -32.05 -20.32
CA GLY A 176 -15.39 -32.44 -21.74
C GLY A 176 -14.78 -33.83 -22.02
N THR A 177 -14.99 -34.28 -23.27
CA THR A 177 -14.49 -35.54 -23.84
C THR A 177 -13.39 -35.25 -24.86
N GLN A 178 -12.58 -36.25 -25.26
CA GLN A 178 -11.53 -36.09 -26.28
C GLN A 178 -12.02 -35.25 -27.47
N GLY A 179 -11.51 -34.02 -27.56
CA GLY A 179 -11.88 -33.06 -28.59
C GLY A 179 -13.13 -32.21 -28.35
N ASN A 180 -13.52 -31.97 -27.09
CA ASN A 180 -14.33 -30.81 -26.71
C ASN A 180 -14.16 -30.46 -25.22
N ASP A 181 -12.93 -30.15 -24.77
CA ASP A 181 -12.65 -29.83 -23.36
C ASP A 181 -12.98 -28.37 -23.02
N ILE A 182 -13.46 -28.11 -21.80
CA ILE A 182 -13.72 -26.79 -21.26
C ILE A 182 -12.98 -26.63 -19.95
N VAL A 183 -12.07 -25.66 -19.88
CA VAL A 183 -11.32 -25.32 -18.65
C VAL A 183 -11.85 -24.02 -18.05
N ARG A 184 -12.23 -24.08 -16.77
CA ARG A 184 -12.64 -22.93 -15.97
C ARG A 184 -11.52 -22.54 -15.02
N TYR A 185 -11.24 -21.26 -14.89
CA TYR A 185 -10.19 -20.77 -14.00
C TYR A 185 -10.56 -19.47 -13.28
N VAL A 186 -9.78 -19.17 -12.24
CA VAL A 186 -9.75 -17.87 -11.59
C VAL A 186 -8.37 -17.27 -11.69
N ALA A 187 -8.29 -16.00 -12.10
CA ALA A 187 -7.09 -15.20 -12.09
C ALA A 187 -7.16 -14.16 -10.97
N THR A 188 -6.08 -14.03 -10.20
CA THR A 188 -5.99 -13.10 -9.06
C THR A 188 -4.67 -12.35 -9.15
N SER A 189 -4.76 -11.03 -9.08
CA SER A 189 -3.61 -10.12 -9.08
C SER A 189 -2.83 -10.29 -7.79
N LEU A 190 -1.52 -10.53 -7.90
CA LEU A 190 -0.62 -10.61 -6.75
C LEU A 190 0.08 -9.28 -6.46
N ASP A 191 0.01 -8.33 -7.39
CA ASP A 191 0.58 -6.97 -7.26
C ASP A 191 -0.46 -5.91 -6.86
N GLY A 192 -1.71 -6.31 -6.65
CA GLY A 192 -2.83 -5.43 -6.28
C GLY A 192 -3.32 -4.55 -7.43
N GLN A 193 -2.70 -4.61 -8.61
CA GLN A 193 -3.11 -3.85 -9.79
C GLN A 193 -4.26 -4.56 -10.51
N PRO A 194 -5.17 -3.82 -11.16
CA PRO A 194 -6.24 -4.40 -11.97
C PRO A 194 -5.72 -5.35 -13.06
N ILE A 195 -6.48 -6.42 -13.32
CA ILE A 195 -6.22 -7.39 -14.40
C ILE A 195 -6.90 -6.96 -15.70
N ASN A 196 -7.96 -6.16 -15.63
CA ASN A 196 -8.72 -5.65 -16.77
C ASN A 196 -9.06 -4.16 -16.59
N LEU A 197 -9.70 -3.56 -17.60
CA LEU A 197 -10.09 -2.14 -17.63
C LEU A 197 -11.23 -1.76 -16.68
N THR A 198 -11.95 -2.73 -16.11
CA THR A 198 -13.02 -2.47 -15.14
C THR A 198 -12.53 -2.39 -13.70
N GLY A 199 -11.22 -2.50 -13.47
CA GLY A 199 -10.61 -2.36 -12.15
C GLY A 199 -10.59 -3.66 -11.34
N GLN A 200 -11.00 -4.79 -11.92
CA GLN A 200 -11.07 -6.05 -11.20
C GLN A 200 -9.67 -6.62 -10.95
N THR A 201 -9.36 -6.90 -9.68
CA THR A 201 -8.13 -7.57 -9.26
C THR A 201 -8.28 -9.10 -9.21
N ARG A 202 -9.51 -9.60 -9.36
CA ARG A 202 -9.84 -11.02 -9.48
C ARG A 202 -10.89 -11.20 -10.57
N VAL A 203 -10.63 -12.13 -11.49
CA VAL A 203 -11.51 -12.42 -12.63
C VAL A 203 -11.72 -13.93 -12.71
N GLU A 204 -12.97 -14.35 -12.85
CA GLU A 204 -13.35 -15.74 -13.12
C GLU A 204 -13.81 -15.85 -14.58
N SER A 205 -13.26 -16.81 -15.33
CA SER A 205 -13.63 -17.03 -16.73
C SER A 205 -14.10 -18.46 -16.93
N SER A 206 -15.24 -18.63 -17.62
CA SER A 206 -16.04 -19.85 -17.59
C SER A 206 -15.99 -20.73 -18.85
N ILE A 207 -15.42 -20.31 -19.98
CA ILE A 207 -15.52 -21.10 -21.23
C ILE A 207 -14.27 -20.97 -22.12
N VAL A 208 -13.52 -22.07 -22.31
CA VAL A 208 -12.55 -22.27 -23.40
C VAL A 208 -12.81 -23.65 -24.00
N LEU A 209 -13.44 -23.77 -25.17
CA LEU A 209 -13.69 -25.05 -25.85
C LEU A 209 -12.40 -25.58 -26.52
N VAL A 210 -12.11 -26.87 -26.38
CA VAL A 210 -10.91 -27.55 -26.92
C VAL A 210 -11.33 -28.67 -27.87
N PRO A 211 -11.42 -28.42 -29.20
CA PRO A 211 -11.66 -29.48 -30.16
C PRO A 211 -10.43 -30.36 -30.45
N ASN A 212 -10.67 -31.55 -31.01
CA ASN A 212 -9.77 -32.71 -31.17
C ASN A 212 -8.32 -32.40 -31.64
N ALA A 213 -7.34 -33.05 -31.00
CA ALA A 213 -5.90 -32.81 -31.11
C ALA A 213 -5.24 -33.25 -32.43
N GLU A 214 -5.92 -34.03 -33.26
CA GLU A 214 -5.41 -34.48 -34.57
C GLU A 214 -5.68 -33.49 -35.71
N VAL A 215 -6.48 -32.44 -35.48
CA VAL A 215 -6.76 -31.36 -36.44
C VAL A 215 -6.50 -29.97 -35.82
N VAL A 216 -6.38 -29.88 -34.49
CA VAL A 216 -6.18 -28.62 -33.76
C VAL A 216 -5.23 -28.87 -32.58
N GLY A 217 -4.04 -28.25 -32.59
CA GLY A 217 -3.10 -28.31 -31.46
C GLY A 217 -3.74 -27.90 -30.13
N LEU A 218 -3.43 -28.67 -29.07
CA LEU A 218 -3.93 -28.54 -27.69
C LEU A 218 -4.05 -27.07 -27.25
N GLN A 219 -5.29 -26.61 -27.11
CA GLN A 219 -5.63 -25.21 -26.87
C GLN A 219 -6.08 -25.00 -25.42
N LEU A 220 -5.25 -25.39 -24.47
CA LEU A 220 -5.71 -25.52 -23.08
C LEU A 220 -5.71 -24.24 -22.26
N LEU A 221 -5.25 -23.10 -22.77
CA LEU A 221 -5.29 -21.80 -22.08
C LEU A 221 -5.27 -20.61 -23.05
N ALA A 222 -6.37 -20.34 -23.73
CA ALA A 222 -6.59 -19.02 -24.35
C ALA A 222 -6.81 -17.99 -23.24
N PHE A 223 -5.72 -17.50 -22.67
CA PHE A 223 -5.77 -16.44 -21.68
C PHE A 223 -6.08 -15.10 -22.36
N GLN A 224 -7.34 -14.68 -22.32
CA GLN A 224 -7.67 -13.27 -22.60
C GLN A 224 -7.32 -12.42 -21.37
N PHE A 225 -6.03 -12.31 -21.10
CA PHE A 225 -5.52 -11.36 -20.11
C PHE A 225 -5.30 -10.02 -20.80
N THR A 226 -6.21 -9.08 -20.56
CA THR A 226 -6.03 -7.66 -20.87
C THR A 226 -5.19 -7.01 -19.78
N THR A 227 -4.00 -7.55 -19.50
CA THR A 227 -3.19 -7.06 -18.39
C THR A 227 -2.63 -5.69 -18.72
N ASN A 228 -3.15 -4.72 -17.99
CA ASN A 228 -2.81 -3.32 -18.09
C ASN A 228 -1.43 -3.04 -17.47
N MET A 229 -0.45 -2.64 -18.27
CA MET A 229 0.85 -2.18 -17.81
C MET A 229 0.76 -0.68 -17.46
N CYS A 230 0.75 -0.35 -16.17
CA CYS A 230 0.80 1.02 -15.67
C CYS A 230 2.23 1.43 -15.39
N GLN A 231 2.54 2.73 -15.53
CA GLN A 231 3.79 3.25 -14.98
C GLN A 231 3.85 2.98 -13.47
N ALA A 232 5.05 2.71 -12.97
CA ALA A 232 5.30 2.48 -11.55
C ALA A 232 4.79 3.62 -10.64
N ASN A 233 4.98 4.86 -11.10
CA ASN A 233 4.63 6.08 -10.40
C ASN A 233 3.80 6.93 -11.38
N GLN A 234 2.53 7.15 -11.05
CA GLN A 234 1.59 7.93 -11.88
C GLN A 234 1.25 9.28 -11.26
N LEU A 235 1.59 9.44 -9.97
CA LEU A 235 1.38 10.65 -9.19
C LEU A 235 2.65 10.92 -8.38
N GLN A 236 2.99 12.19 -8.22
CA GLN A 236 4.01 12.60 -7.27
C GLN A 236 3.49 13.73 -6.39
N ILE A 237 3.63 13.60 -5.07
CA ILE A 237 3.37 14.66 -4.10
C ILE A 237 4.67 15.13 -3.46
N ILE A 238 4.89 16.44 -3.47
CA ILE A 238 5.96 17.10 -2.72
C ILE A 238 5.32 18.06 -1.72
N LYS A 239 5.84 18.05 -0.49
CA LYS A 239 5.39 18.93 0.58
C LYS A 239 6.54 19.79 1.08
N THR A 240 6.31 21.09 1.20
CA THR A 240 7.26 22.05 1.74
C THR A 240 6.58 22.99 2.74
N GLY A 241 7.35 23.53 3.68
CA GLY A 241 6.95 24.67 4.51
C GLY A 241 7.79 25.90 4.16
N ASP A 242 7.24 27.09 4.40
CA ASP A 242 7.95 28.38 4.22
C ASP A 242 9.12 28.57 5.20
N ARG A 243 9.18 27.77 6.28
CA ARG A 243 10.20 27.85 7.32
C ARG A 243 10.57 26.47 7.89
N ALA A 244 11.78 26.39 8.43
CA ALA A 244 12.32 25.21 9.09
C ALA A 244 12.11 25.22 10.63
N ALA A 245 11.83 26.39 11.21
CA ALA A 245 11.52 26.53 12.63
C ALA A 245 10.43 27.59 12.86
N ALA A 246 9.69 27.46 13.96
CA ALA A 246 8.64 28.39 14.34
C ALA A 246 8.38 28.35 15.86
N GLU A 247 7.75 29.40 16.38
CA GLU A 247 7.33 29.54 17.78
C GLU A 247 5.80 29.52 17.91
N PRO A 248 5.24 29.16 19.08
CA PRO A 248 3.81 29.36 19.35
C PRO A 248 3.35 30.78 18.99
N GLY A 249 2.26 30.88 18.22
CA GLY A 249 1.74 32.13 17.67
C GLY A 249 2.09 32.34 16.18
N ASP A 250 3.19 31.76 15.70
CA ASP A 250 3.59 31.85 14.29
C ASP A 250 2.57 31.20 13.36
N THR A 251 2.49 31.73 12.14
CA THR A 251 1.78 31.10 11.03
C THR A 251 2.78 30.51 10.05
N VAL A 252 2.66 29.21 9.79
CA VAL A 252 3.46 28.46 8.80
C VAL A 252 2.63 28.28 7.53
N ILE A 253 3.24 28.54 6.38
CA ILE A 253 2.62 28.32 5.07
C ILE A 253 3.17 27.02 4.48
N TYR A 254 2.30 26.04 4.31
CA TYR A 254 2.62 24.79 3.63
C TYR A 254 2.27 24.88 2.14
N ARG A 255 3.11 24.27 1.30
CA ARG A 255 2.84 24.07 -0.12
C ARG A 255 2.87 22.58 -0.45
N LEU A 256 1.86 22.13 -1.18
CA LEU A 256 1.72 20.79 -1.72
C LEU A 256 1.78 20.91 -3.24
N SER A 257 2.73 20.22 -3.87
CA SER A 257 2.86 20.16 -5.32
C SER A 257 2.53 18.74 -5.78
N ILE A 258 1.46 18.60 -6.54
CA ILE A 258 0.93 17.34 -7.03
C ILE A 258 1.21 17.29 -8.53
N LYS A 259 2.21 16.51 -8.94
CA LYS A 259 2.58 16.33 -10.35
C LYS A 259 1.92 15.08 -10.92
N ASN A 260 1.25 15.24 -12.07
CA ASN A 260 0.76 14.12 -12.86
C ASN A 260 1.91 13.52 -13.69
N LEU A 261 2.29 12.28 -13.38
CA LEU A 261 3.29 11.49 -14.10
C LEU A 261 2.65 10.39 -14.97
N ALA A 262 1.33 10.30 -14.99
CA ALA A 262 0.59 9.37 -15.82
C ALA A 262 0.62 9.83 -17.28
N ASP A 263 0.34 8.90 -18.18
CA ASP A 263 0.15 9.15 -19.61
C ASP A 263 -1.19 9.82 -19.96
N ILE A 264 -2.07 10.02 -18.96
CA ILE A 264 -3.40 10.60 -19.11
C ILE A 264 -3.67 11.63 -18.01
N GLY A 265 -4.68 12.47 -18.22
CA GLY A 265 -5.16 13.40 -17.19
C GLY A 265 -5.70 12.67 -15.94
N LEU A 266 -5.56 13.32 -14.79
CA LEU A 266 -6.02 12.81 -13.49
C LEU A 266 -7.09 13.72 -12.90
N ASN A 267 -8.21 13.17 -12.45
CA ASN A 267 -9.31 13.92 -11.84
C ASN A 267 -9.60 13.42 -10.42
N ASN A 268 -10.61 14.02 -9.77
CA ASN A 268 -11.05 13.68 -8.41
C ASN A 268 -9.87 13.63 -7.42
N VAL A 269 -9.11 14.71 -7.37
CA VAL A 269 -7.86 14.77 -6.61
C VAL A 269 -8.20 15.02 -5.14
N VAL A 270 -7.75 14.12 -4.27
CA VAL A 270 -7.97 14.16 -2.82
C VAL A 270 -6.64 14.08 -2.09
N ILE A 271 -6.29 15.14 -1.36
CA ILE A 271 -5.09 15.20 -0.53
C ILE A 271 -5.50 15.15 0.93
N THR A 272 -4.94 14.21 1.68
CA THR A 272 -5.15 14.07 3.11
C THR A 272 -3.86 14.42 3.83
N ASP A 273 -3.91 15.45 4.68
CA ASP A 273 -2.79 16.05 5.37
C ASP A 273 -3.01 15.93 6.89
N ASN A 274 -2.12 15.23 7.59
CA ASN A 274 -2.21 15.01 9.03
C ASN A 274 -1.30 16.00 9.75
N LEU A 275 -1.91 16.99 10.38
CA LEU A 275 -1.23 18.04 11.12
C LEU A 275 -0.75 17.52 12.49
N PRO A 276 0.45 17.91 12.94
CA PRO A 276 0.92 17.58 14.28
C PRO A 276 0.13 18.35 15.36
N LEU A 277 0.27 17.90 16.60
CA LEU A 277 -0.35 18.55 17.77
C LEU A 277 -0.01 20.05 17.80
N GLY A 278 -1.00 20.88 18.13
CA GLY A 278 -0.85 22.32 18.26
C GLY A 278 -0.85 23.11 16.94
N PHE A 279 -1.19 22.47 15.81
CA PHE A 279 -1.31 23.15 14.51
C PHE A 279 -2.78 23.45 14.20
N ASN A 280 -3.10 24.74 14.09
CA ASN A 280 -4.43 25.23 13.76
C ASN A 280 -4.52 25.64 12.29
N PHE A 281 -5.13 24.75 11.50
CA PHE A 281 -5.43 24.99 10.09
C PHE A 281 -6.39 26.17 9.89
N SER A 282 -6.10 27.03 8.91
CA SER A 282 -6.97 28.13 8.50
C SER A 282 -7.56 27.91 7.10
N SER A 283 -8.81 27.47 7.03
CA SER A 283 -9.49 27.14 5.76
C SER A 283 -9.56 28.30 4.76
N LYS A 284 -9.64 29.54 5.25
CA LYS A 284 -9.69 30.75 4.41
C LYS A 284 -8.39 31.03 3.66
N THR A 285 -7.29 30.39 4.05
CA THR A 285 -5.95 30.58 3.46
C THR A 285 -5.65 29.63 2.31
N VAL A 286 -6.53 28.65 2.05
CA VAL A 286 -6.32 27.67 0.99
C VAL A 286 -6.34 28.37 -0.37
N ARG A 287 -5.31 28.12 -1.16
CA ARG A 287 -5.19 28.58 -2.55
C ARG A 287 -4.75 27.39 -3.40
N GLY A 288 -5.42 27.17 -4.53
CA GLY A 288 -5.04 26.20 -5.54
C GLY A 288 -4.61 26.92 -6.82
N GLU A 289 -3.66 26.36 -7.53
CA GLU A 289 -3.19 26.85 -8.83
C GLU A 289 -2.80 25.69 -9.74
N LEU A 290 -3.22 25.75 -11.00
CA LEU A 290 -2.79 24.86 -12.07
C LEU A 290 -2.42 25.71 -13.29
N ASP A 291 -1.20 25.58 -13.80
CA ASP A 291 -0.71 26.34 -14.96
C ASP A 291 -0.91 27.88 -14.85
N GLY A 292 -0.66 28.46 -13.67
CA GLY A 292 -0.83 29.90 -13.44
C GLY A 292 -2.28 30.34 -13.23
N GLN A 293 -3.26 29.43 -13.34
CA GLN A 293 -4.67 29.73 -13.16
C GLN A 293 -5.16 29.30 -11.79
N PRO A 294 -5.97 30.13 -11.10
CA PRO A 294 -6.51 29.78 -9.79
C PRO A 294 -7.50 28.62 -9.90
N VAL A 295 -7.37 27.67 -8.98
CA VAL A 295 -8.22 26.47 -8.87
C VAL A 295 -8.96 26.51 -7.54
N ALA A 296 -10.27 26.24 -7.57
CA ALA A 296 -11.05 26.07 -6.37
C ALA A 296 -10.69 24.76 -5.66
N ILE A 297 -10.32 24.86 -4.38
CA ILE A 297 -10.00 23.73 -3.52
C ILE A 297 -11.00 23.72 -2.36
N ILE A 298 -11.73 22.63 -2.22
CA ILE A 298 -12.60 22.39 -1.07
C ILE A 298 -11.73 21.85 0.05
N SER A 299 -11.74 22.49 1.22
CA SER A 299 -10.96 22.05 2.38
C SER A 299 -11.86 21.73 3.57
N GLU A 300 -11.62 20.60 4.21
CA GLU A 300 -12.36 20.11 5.37
C GLU A 300 -11.38 19.66 6.46
N ARG A 301 -11.68 19.92 7.74
CA ARG A 301 -10.87 19.47 8.87
C ARG A 301 -11.68 18.53 9.76
N ASN A 302 -11.09 17.38 10.08
CA ASN A 302 -11.59 16.45 11.09
C ASN A 302 -10.46 16.08 12.05
N GLY A 303 -10.49 16.64 13.26
CA GLY A 303 -9.40 16.50 14.24
C GLY A 303 -8.07 17.06 13.74
N SER A 304 -7.03 16.23 13.73
CA SER A 304 -5.70 16.56 13.18
C SER A 304 -5.63 16.47 11.65
N THR A 305 -6.62 15.85 11.01
CA THR A 305 -6.60 15.59 9.57
C THR A 305 -7.29 16.73 8.82
N VAL A 306 -6.63 17.24 7.79
CA VAL A 306 -7.16 18.20 6.81
C VAL A 306 -7.25 17.50 5.45
N THR A 307 -8.40 17.58 4.80
CA THR A 307 -8.61 17.03 3.47
C THR A 307 -8.85 18.15 2.47
N PHE A 308 -8.10 18.13 1.37
CA PHE A 308 -8.25 19.02 0.23
C PHE A 308 -8.82 18.23 -0.94
N ARG A 309 -9.87 18.74 -1.59
CA ARG A 309 -10.52 18.10 -2.74
C ARG A 309 -10.67 19.08 -3.90
N THR A 310 -10.51 18.57 -5.12
CA THR A 310 -10.84 19.30 -6.34
C THR A 310 -11.21 18.35 -7.46
N ASP A 311 -12.20 18.73 -8.27
CA ASP A 311 -12.70 17.94 -9.39
C ASP A 311 -12.03 18.30 -10.72
N ILE A 312 -11.09 19.26 -10.69
CA ILE A 312 -10.31 19.60 -11.87
C ILE A 312 -9.49 18.41 -12.37
N THR A 313 -9.29 18.36 -13.68
CA THR A 313 -8.35 17.41 -14.27
C THR A 313 -6.96 18.04 -14.33
N ILE A 314 -5.96 17.37 -13.75
CA ILE A 314 -4.54 17.70 -13.90
C ILE A 314 -4.06 17.03 -15.21
N PRO A 315 -3.71 17.79 -16.27
CA PRO A 315 -3.20 17.20 -17.50
C PRO A 315 -1.85 16.51 -17.30
N THR A 316 -1.46 15.65 -18.24
CA THR A 316 -0.17 14.95 -18.23
C THR A 316 0.99 15.94 -18.08
N GLU A 317 1.98 15.59 -17.24
CA GLU A 317 3.16 16.40 -16.89
C GLU A 317 2.89 17.74 -16.16
N LYS A 318 1.63 18.09 -15.90
CA LYS A 318 1.27 19.32 -15.18
C LYS A 318 1.28 19.13 -13.66
N VAL A 319 1.37 20.25 -12.96
CA VAL A 319 1.47 20.31 -11.49
C VAL A 319 0.34 21.15 -10.92
N LEU A 320 -0.48 20.54 -10.06
CA LEU A 320 -1.41 21.25 -9.19
C LEU A 320 -0.67 21.68 -7.92
N ASN A 321 -0.63 22.98 -7.66
CA ASN A 321 -0.07 23.55 -6.45
C ASN A 321 -1.20 23.93 -5.49
N ILE A 322 -1.09 23.52 -4.22
CA ILE A 322 -2.00 23.91 -3.14
C ILE A 322 -1.17 24.53 -2.03
N ALA A 323 -1.52 25.75 -1.63
CA ALA A 323 -0.94 26.42 -0.48
C ALA A 323 -1.99 26.59 0.62
N TYR A 324 -1.59 26.38 1.87
CA TYR A 324 -2.45 26.65 3.03
C TYR A 324 -1.62 27.05 4.25
N ALA A 325 -2.24 27.72 5.21
CA ALA A 325 -1.58 28.16 6.43
C ALA A 325 -2.08 27.39 7.66
N ALA A 326 -1.16 27.18 8.61
CA ALA A 326 -1.47 26.67 9.94
C ALA A 326 -0.78 27.54 10.99
N GLN A 327 -1.54 27.96 12.00
CA GLN A 327 -1.02 28.71 13.14
C GLN A 327 -0.61 27.76 14.28
N LEU A 328 0.54 28.00 14.90
CA LEU A 328 1.01 27.20 16.03
C LEU A 328 0.39 27.68 17.35
N THR A 329 -0.03 26.74 18.19
CA THR A 329 -0.45 26.98 19.58
C THR A 329 0.66 26.59 20.56
N ALA A 330 0.47 26.88 21.85
CA ALA A 330 1.41 26.46 22.90
C ALA A 330 1.56 24.92 22.99
N ASP A 331 0.50 24.17 22.67
CA ASP A 331 0.55 22.69 22.65
C ASP A 331 1.49 22.13 21.58
N ALA A 332 1.89 22.96 20.60
CA ALA A 332 2.84 22.56 19.56
C ALA A 332 4.19 22.15 20.16
N LEU A 333 4.57 22.68 21.33
CA LEU A 333 5.80 22.31 22.04
C LEU A 333 5.82 20.85 22.50
N ARG A 334 4.65 20.25 22.67
CA ARG A 334 4.48 18.83 23.02
C ARG A 334 4.34 17.95 21.78
N GLY A 335 4.24 18.56 20.60
CA GLY A 335 4.08 17.89 19.32
C GLY A 335 5.40 17.58 18.64
N THR A 336 5.35 16.71 17.63
CA THR A 336 6.53 16.34 16.85
C THR A 336 6.94 17.40 15.84
N GLY A 337 6.05 18.33 15.47
CA GLY A 337 6.26 19.27 14.35
C GLY A 337 6.34 18.59 12.97
N ARG A 338 6.08 17.28 12.88
CA ARG A 338 6.10 16.53 11.63
C ARG A 338 4.73 16.57 10.96
N ASN A 339 4.65 17.27 9.84
CA ASN A 339 3.44 17.31 9.03
C ASN A 339 3.55 16.31 7.85
N SER A 340 2.50 15.54 7.56
CA SER A 340 2.50 14.44 6.59
C SER A 340 1.26 14.44 5.70
N ALA A 341 1.45 14.43 4.38
CA ALA A 341 0.37 14.42 3.40
C ALA A 341 0.43 13.25 2.42
N ILE A 342 -0.73 12.76 2.00
CA ILE A 342 -0.93 11.69 1.01
C ILE A 342 -1.88 12.23 -0.06
N ALA A 343 -1.55 12.02 -1.34
CA ALA A 343 -2.42 12.36 -2.46
C ALA A 343 -3.03 11.10 -3.07
N ASN A 344 -4.31 11.20 -3.44
CA ASN A 344 -5.02 10.21 -4.26
C ASN A 344 -5.67 10.94 -5.43
N ALA A 345 -5.79 10.27 -6.56
CA ALA A 345 -6.53 10.77 -7.73
C ALA A 345 -7.07 9.58 -8.52
N LEU A 346 -7.92 9.85 -9.52
CA LEU A 346 -8.41 8.86 -10.46
C LEU A 346 -7.90 9.19 -11.87
N ARG A 347 -7.62 8.16 -12.67
CA ARG A 347 -7.37 8.35 -14.10
C ARG A 347 -8.67 8.70 -14.83
N VAL A 348 -8.60 9.59 -15.80
CA VAL A 348 -9.79 10.02 -16.58
C VAL A 348 -10.32 8.94 -17.53
N ASP A 349 -9.47 8.03 -18.01
CA ASP A 349 -9.83 7.01 -19.00
C ASP A 349 -10.62 5.83 -18.43
N ASN A 350 -10.20 5.32 -17.27
CA ASN A 350 -10.74 4.09 -16.68
C ASN A 350 -11.12 4.22 -15.19
N GLY A 351 -10.92 5.39 -14.59
CA GLY A 351 -11.25 5.64 -13.18
C GLY A 351 -10.35 4.91 -12.18
N PHE A 352 -9.20 4.36 -12.60
CA PHE A 352 -8.31 3.68 -11.66
C PHE A 352 -7.76 4.65 -10.63
N SER A 353 -7.79 4.21 -9.37
CA SER A 353 -7.25 4.96 -8.25
C SER A 353 -5.74 4.88 -8.22
N ILE A 354 -5.10 6.04 -8.11
CA ILE A 354 -3.67 6.21 -7.98
C ILE A 354 -3.37 6.99 -6.71
N LYS A 355 -2.21 6.74 -6.12
CA LYS A 355 -1.83 7.28 -4.83
C LYS A 355 -0.33 7.55 -4.78
N ASP A 356 0.04 8.62 -4.07
CA ASP A 356 1.43 8.86 -3.67
C ASP A 356 1.53 9.45 -2.25
N GLY A 357 2.68 9.29 -1.61
CA GLY A 357 2.99 9.74 -0.26
C GLY A 357 3.32 8.61 0.72
N PRO A 358 3.62 8.92 1.99
CA PRO A 358 3.49 10.24 2.61
C PRO A 358 4.62 11.21 2.23
N ALA A 359 4.27 12.42 1.78
CA ALA A 359 5.18 13.55 1.69
C ALA A 359 5.20 14.30 3.03
N THR A 360 6.38 14.48 3.63
CA THR A 360 6.51 15.04 4.98
C THR A 360 7.38 16.29 5.03
N HIS A 361 6.98 17.28 5.85
CA HIS A 361 7.80 18.42 6.21
C HIS A 361 7.96 18.46 7.73
N GLN A 362 9.20 18.61 8.20
CA GLN A 362 9.54 18.66 9.62
C GLN A 362 9.81 20.10 10.03
N LEU A 363 9.01 20.60 10.98
CA LEU A 363 9.21 21.91 11.58
C LEU A 363 9.86 21.77 12.96
N LYS A 364 10.93 22.52 13.23
CA LYS A 364 11.52 22.63 14.57
C LYS A 364 10.75 23.66 15.38
N ILE A 365 10.07 23.21 16.43
CA ILE A 365 9.28 24.08 17.29
C ILE A 365 10.17 24.62 18.40
N ARG A 366 10.18 25.93 18.56
CA ARG A 366 10.91 26.63 19.63
C ARG A 366 9.91 27.18 20.65
N PRO A 367 10.21 27.14 21.95
CA PRO A 367 9.32 27.70 22.98
C PRO A 367 9.09 29.21 22.85
N GLY A 368 10.04 29.95 22.28
CA GLY A 368 9.95 31.41 22.25
C GLY A 368 9.83 31.98 23.66
N ILE A 369 8.87 32.89 23.88
CA ILE A 369 8.54 33.47 25.19
C ILE A 369 7.64 32.52 26.03
N VAL A 370 7.01 31.54 25.38
CA VAL A 370 6.06 30.62 26.00
C VAL A 370 6.79 29.33 26.37
N SER A 371 7.31 29.26 27.60
CA SER A 371 7.90 28.04 28.15
C SER A 371 6.95 27.41 29.15
N ASP A 372 6.76 26.10 29.08
CA ASP A 372 6.08 25.33 30.11
C ASP A 372 7.04 24.80 31.17
N CYS A 373 8.28 25.31 31.22
CA CYS A 373 9.19 24.99 32.30
C CYS A 373 8.60 25.45 33.64
N GLY A 374 8.66 24.58 34.63
CA GLY A 374 8.25 24.88 35.99
C GLY A 374 9.44 25.24 36.88
N THR A 375 9.16 25.40 38.17
CA THR A 375 10.17 25.66 39.19
C THR A 375 10.10 24.59 40.29
N ILE A 376 11.22 23.97 40.61
CA ILE A 376 11.37 23.15 41.82
C ILE A 376 11.89 24.06 42.93
N ILE A 377 11.18 24.12 44.04
CA ILE A 377 11.67 24.79 45.25
C ILE A 377 11.85 23.78 46.37
N GLY A 378 12.69 24.09 47.33
CA GLY A 378 12.86 23.20 48.47
C GLY A 378 13.68 23.80 49.59
N ARG A 379 13.77 23.03 50.66
CA ARG A 379 14.55 23.37 51.84
C ARG A 379 15.25 22.14 52.42
N VAL A 380 16.47 22.33 52.90
CA VAL A 380 17.14 21.41 53.82
C VAL A 380 17.02 21.99 55.22
N PHE A 381 16.47 21.22 56.17
CA PHE A 381 16.16 21.73 57.52
C PHE A 381 16.37 20.67 58.60
N VAL A 382 16.52 21.15 59.84
CA VAL A 382 16.61 20.30 61.03
C VAL A 382 15.22 19.90 61.49
N ASP A 383 14.85 18.65 61.24
CA ASP A 383 13.59 18.07 61.69
C ASP A 383 13.74 17.61 63.15
N LYS A 384 13.13 18.37 64.06
CA LYS A 384 13.24 18.16 65.51
C LYS A 384 12.17 17.22 66.03
N ASN A 385 11.04 17.11 65.34
CA ASN A 385 9.88 16.35 65.79
C ASN A 385 9.63 15.07 64.96
N PHE A 386 10.50 14.80 63.98
CA PHE A 386 10.56 13.63 63.12
C PHE A 386 9.29 13.39 62.31
N ASP A 387 8.63 14.48 61.89
CA ASP A 387 7.42 14.41 61.09
C ASP A 387 7.64 14.72 59.60
N GLY A 388 8.86 15.11 59.23
CA GLY A 388 9.26 15.37 57.84
C GLY A 388 8.72 16.66 57.26
N GLU A 389 7.97 17.47 58.01
CA GLU A 389 7.48 18.77 57.57
C GLU A 389 8.23 19.88 58.30
N GLN A 390 8.53 20.96 57.58
CA GLN A 390 9.26 22.07 58.19
C GLN A 390 8.30 22.95 59.03
N GLN A 391 8.58 23.13 60.32
CA GLN A 391 7.79 24.05 61.16
C GLN A 391 8.59 25.20 61.80
N SER A 392 7.89 26.03 62.56
CA SER A 392 8.50 27.09 63.36
C SER A 392 9.40 26.49 64.45
N GLY A 393 10.64 27.00 64.55
CA GLY A 393 11.65 26.49 65.47
C GLY A 393 12.61 25.46 64.87
N GLU A 394 12.42 25.09 63.60
CA GLU A 394 13.29 24.19 62.84
C GLU A 394 14.20 25.00 61.89
N PRO A 395 15.49 25.16 62.23
CA PRO A 395 16.41 25.93 61.40
C PRO A 395 16.72 25.22 60.09
N GLY A 396 16.97 26.00 59.04
CA GLY A 396 17.48 25.49 57.78
C GLY A 396 18.98 25.19 57.84
N ILE A 397 19.45 24.31 56.95
CA ILE A 397 20.86 23.95 56.84
C ILE A 397 21.51 24.67 55.66
N PRO A 398 22.49 25.55 55.93
CA PRO A 398 23.20 26.26 54.87
C PRO A 398 24.20 25.35 54.15
N ASN A 399 24.50 25.69 52.89
CA ASN A 399 25.51 25.03 52.06
C ASN A 399 25.28 23.52 51.83
N ALA A 400 24.08 23.01 52.11
CA ALA A 400 23.70 21.65 51.79
C ALA A 400 23.63 21.48 50.27
N VAL A 401 24.15 20.36 49.78
CA VAL A 401 24.28 20.08 48.35
C VAL A 401 23.25 19.05 47.92
N ILE A 402 22.50 19.36 46.87
CA ILE A 402 21.52 18.48 46.25
C ILE A 402 21.97 18.21 44.81
N TYR A 403 22.01 16.94 44.42
CA TYR A 403 22.20 16.52 43.03
C TYR A 403 20.88 16.09 42.42
N THR A 404 20.59 16.54 41.21
CA THR A 404 19.41 16.13 40.44
C THR A 404 19.76 15.02 39.43
N GLU A 405 18.74 14.39 38.84
CA GLU A 405 18.91 13.28 37.89
C GLU A 405 19.65 13.65 36.60
N ASP A 406 19.66 14.94 36.24
CA ASP A 406 20.37 15.50 35.09
C ASP A 406 21.82 15.94 35.44
N GLY A 407 22.25 15.73 36.69
CA GLY A 407 23.60 16.05 37.17
C GLY A 407 23.79 17.48 37.65
N ASN A 408 22.74 18.30 37.76
CA ASN A 408 22.89 19.64 38.35
C ASN A 408 23.24 19.54 39.84
N ARG A 409 24.12 20.44 40.27
CA ARG A 409 24.53 20.61 41.68
C ARG A 409 23.91 21.88 42.25
N ILE A 410 22.96 21.73 43.15
CA ILE A 410 22.27 22.82 43.84
C ILE A 410 22.87 22.98 45.24
N THR A 411 23.05 24.21 45.72
CA THR A 411 23.54 24.49 47.07
C THR A 411 22.56 25.41 47.79
N THR A 412 22.19 25.06 49.03
CA THR A 412 21.24 25.84 49.81
C THR A 412 21.80 27.17 50.31
N ASP A 413 20.92 28.15 50.45
CA ASP A 413 21.22 29.47 51.02
C ASP A 413 21.42 29.42 52.56
N PRO A 414 21.75 30.54 53.24
CA PRO A 414 21.90 30.58 54.70
C PRO A 414 20.69 30.08 55.51
N ASN A 415 19.50 30.12 54.93
CA ASN A 415 18.25 29.65 55.52
C ASN A 415 17.91 28.22 55.08
N GLY A 416 18.79 27.52 54.38
CA GLY A 416 18.58 26.18 53.86
C GLY A 416 17.66 26.09 52.65
N LEU A 417 17.27 27.20 52.05
CA LEU A 417 16.38 27.24 50.88
C LEU A 417 17.14 27.01 49.58
N PHE A 418 16.46 26.43 48.59
CA PHE A 418 16.97 26.33 47.22
C PHE A 418 15.85 26.43 46.18
N SER A 419 16.23 26.75 44.94
CA SER A 419 15.33 26.70 43.80
C SER A 419 16.06 26.27 42.53
N LEU A 420 15.37 25.53 41.67
CA LEU A 420 15.78 25.17 40.32
C LEU A 420 14.69 25.69 39.37
N ALA A 421 14.98 26.83 38.73
CA ALA A 421 14.12 27.42 37.72
C ALA A 421 14.36 26.76 36.34
N ASN A 422 13.41 26.93 35.43
CA ASN A 422 13.46 26.40 34.06
C ASN A 422 13.59 24.86 33.99
N ALA A 423 12.99 24.14 34.95
CA ALA A 423 12.95 22.69 34.93
C ALA A 423 11.86 22.20 33.96
N LEU A 424 12.19 21.21 33.13
CA LEU A 424 11.23 20.61 32.19
C LEU A 424 10.09 19.92 32.95
N PRO A 425 8.85 19.91 32.45
CA PRO A 425 7.78 19.17 33.13
C PRO A 425 8.06 17.67 33.15
N GLY A 426 7.70 17.00 34.25
CA GLY A 426 7.91 15.56 34.41
C GLY A 426 8.36 15.17 35.82
N ASN A 427 8.90 13.96 35.90
CA ASN A 427 9.40 13.41 37.16
C ASN A 427 10.87 13.79 37.35
N HIS A 428 11.19 14.42 38.48
CA HIS A 428 12.54 14.80 38.87
C HIS A 428 12.96 14.09 40.15
N THR A 429 14.22 13.70 40.22
CA THR A 429 14.81 13.09 41.41
C THR A 429 15.92 13.96 41.97
N GLY A 430 15.80 14.41 43.22
CA GLY A 430 16.88 15.09 43.93
C GLY A 430 17.46 14.21 45.05
N VAL A 431 18.77 14.22 45.21
CA VAL A 431 19.50 13.49 46.25
C VAL A 431 20.30 14.46 47.10
N LEU A 432 20.04 14.48 48.40
CA LEU A 432 20.87 15.21 49.35
C LEU A 432 22.22 14.50 49.53
N ASP A 433 23.30 15.22 49.30
CA ASP A 433 24.65 14.75 49.63
C ASP A 433 24.92 14.94 51.12
N LEU A 434 24.84 13.85 51.88
CA LEU A 434 25.05 13.90 53.34
C LEU A 434 26.47 14.34 53.72
N SER A 435 27.46 14.21 52.83
CA SER A 435 28.82 14.70 53.10
C SER A 435 28.89 16.24 53.14
N SER A 436 27.93 16.93 52.51
CA SER A 436 27.82 18.39 52.51
C SER A 436 27.21 18.97 53.79
N VAL A 437 26.65 18.13 54.65
CA VAL A 437 25.99 18.54 55.91
C VAL A 437 26.64 17.85 57.12
N PRO A 438 27.93 18.15 57.40
CA PRO A 438 28.67 17.48 58.48
C PRO A 438 27.99 17.70 59.83
N GLY A 439 27.94 16.64 60.64
CA GLY A 439 27.27 16.66 61.94
C GLY A 439 25.76 16.35 61.87
N TYR A 440 25.20 16.17 60.69
CA TYR A 440 23.80 15.77 60.49
C TYR A 440 23.68 14.42 59.80
N THR A 441 22.60 13.70 60.10
CA THR A 441 22.17 12.49 59.40
C THR A 441 20.74 12.68 58.92
N LEU A 442 20.26 11.80 58.05
CA LEU A 442 18.86 11.83 57.61
C LEU A 442 17.94 11.68 58.82
N ALA A 443 16.95 12.56 58.95
CA ALA A 443 16.00 12.48 60.06
C ALA A 443 15.14 11.20 59.95
N PRO A 444 14.95 10.45 61.06
CA PRO A 444 13.98 9.38 61.12
C PRO A 444 12.57 9.86 60.73
N ASN A 445 11.85 9.06 59.95
CA ASN A 445 10.49 9.39 59.53
C ASN A 445 9.45 8.70 60.44
N HIS A 446 9.21 9.25 61.61
CA HIS A 446 8.36 8.59 62.61
C HIS A 446 6.86 8.80 62.37
N LYS A 447 6.46 9.80 61.57
CA LYS A 447 5.03 10.13 61.35
C LYS A 447 4.51 9.93 59.93
N PHE A 448 5.33 9.43 58.99
CA PHE A 448 4.93 9.06 57.61
C PHE A 448 4.19 10.16 56.81
N ARG A 449 4.27 11.44 57.21
CA ARG A 449 3.53 12.54 56.57
C ARG A 449 4.15 12.97 55.24
N GLU A 450 5.48 13.02 55.18
CA GLU A 450 6.24 13.15 53.93
C GLU A 450 7.21 11.96 53.83
N ARG A 451 7.51 11.46 52.62
CA ARG A 451 8.45 10.33 52.44
C ARG A 451 9.87 10.81 52.68
N ASN A 452 10.30 10.91 53.94
CA ASN A 452 11.65 11.34 54.29
C ASN A 452 12.70 10.26 53.96
N SER A 453 13.58 10.59 53.03
CA SER A 453 14.62 9.77 52.38
C SER A 453 15.79 10.68 51.96
N GLN A 454 16.97 10.12 51.71
CA GLN A 454 18.07 10.88 51.10
C GLN A 454 17.74 11.28 49.64
N SER A 455 16.87 10.52 48.97
CA SER A 455 16.41 10.76 47.59
C SER A 455 14.92 11.13 47.56
N ARG A 456 14.54 12.09 46.72
CA ARG A 456 13.17 12.60 46.53
C ARG A 456 12.77 12.53 45.07
N LEU A 457 11.65 11.87 44.78
CA LEU A 457 10.96 11.96 43.49
C LEU A 457 9.82 12.96 43.60
N VAL A 458 9.80 13.96 42.73
CA VAL A 458 8.71 14.93 42.61
C VAL A 458 8.20 14.98 41.17
N ARG A 459 6.92 15.29 40.99
CA ARG A 459 6.32 15.49 39.68
C ARG A 459 6.06 16.97 39.47
N LEU A 460 6.74 17.57 38.50
CA LEU A 460 6.58 18.96 38.10
C LEU A 460 5.54 19.04 36.98
N GLU A 461 4.40 19.67 37.27
CA GLU A 461 3.39 19.97 36.26
C GLU A 461 3.86 21.10 35.32
N PRO A 462 3.39 21.15 34.06
CA PRO A 462 3.76 22.18 33.10
C PRO A 462 3.49 23.62 33.60
N GLY A 463 4.51 24.47 33.63
CA GLY A 463 4.48 25.83 34.17
C GLY A 463 4.23 25.90 35.68
N GLY A 464 4.24 24.75 36.36
CA GLY A 464 3.89 24.63 37.76
C GLY A 464 5.07 24.85 38.70
N LEU A 465 4.76 24.70 39.99
CA LEU A 465 5.74 24.73 41.07
C LEU A 465 5.58 23.48 41.92
N VAL A 466 6.69 22.83 42.27
CA VAL A 466 6.68 21.65 43.14
C VAL A 466 7.72 21.79 44.26
N ARG A 467 7.39 21.24 45.43
CA ARG A 467 8.24 21.28 46.63
C ARG A 467 9.06 20.00 46.76
N MET A 468 10.35 20.14 47.02
CA MET A 468 11.29 19.04 47.28
C MET A 468 12.10 19.31 48.55
N ASN A 469 11.65 18.79 49.68
CA ASN A 469 12.28 19.05 50.97
C ASN A 469 13.14 17.88 51.47
N PHE A 470 14.19 18.20 52.21
CA PHE A 470 15.06 17.23 52.88
C PHE A 470 15.18 17.56 54.38
N ALA A 471 14.82 16.60 55.21
CA ALA A 471 14.86 16.72 56.66
C ALA A 471 16.06 15.96 57.22
N VAL A 472 16.88 16.64 58.02
CA VAL A 472 18.05 16.07 58.69
C VAL A 472 17.95 16.25 60.20
N THR A 473 18.71 15.47 60.97
CA THR A 473 18.78 15.58 62.42
C THR A 473 20.25 15.52 62.88
N PRO A 474 20.63 16.19 63.97
CA PRO A 474 22.01 16.13 64.48
C PRO A 474 22.43 14.69 64.79
N THR A 475 23.68 14.34 64.47
CA THR A 475 24.27 13.02 64.75
C THR A 475 24.65 12.81 66.23
N PHE A 476 24.77 13.90 67.00
CA PHE A 476 25.06 13.85 68.42
C PHE A 476 23.78 14.14 69.21
N GLN A 477 23.35 13.18 70.05
CA GLN A 477 22.36 13.48 71.08
C GLN A 477 23.03 14.35 72.14
N GLU A 478 22.63 15.61 72.26
CA GLU A 478 22.83 16.34 73.51
C GLU A 478 22.08 15.58 74.61
N GLN A 479 22.81 14.93 75.52
CA GLN A 479 22.25 14.49 76.79
C GLN A 479 21.75 15.74 77.51
N GLY A 480 20.42 15.88 77.60
CA GLY A 480 19.77 16.96 78.33
C GLY A 480 20.28 17.05 79.76
N LYS A 481 20.59 18.27 80.18
CA LYS A 481 20.63 18.66 81.59
C LYS A 481 19.24 19.06 82.05
#